data_AF-A0A968SZ38-F1
#
_entry.id   AF-A0A968SZ38-F1
#
_cell.length_a   1.000
_cell.length_b   1.000
_cell.length_c   1.000
_cell.angle_alpha   90.00
_cell.angle_beta   90.00
_cell.angle_gamma   90.00
#
_symmetry.space_group_name_H-M   'P 1'
#
loop_
_entity.id
_entity.type
_entity.pdbx_description
1 polymer ?
#
loop_
_entity_poly.entity_id
_entity_poly.type
_entity_poly.pdbx_seq_one_letter_code
_entity_poly.pdbx_strand_id
1 'polypeptide(L)'
;MLHFDLRLPTRHRELNRLICRAMSNPMFARALITTPDTALATDEHQLSADEVALVRSIRAADIHDFAEQLYSKVAADAAHRTPQRQYLEGL
;
A
#
# COMPACT_ATOMS: atom_id res chain seq x y z
N MET A 1 -23.17 6.82 -6.31
CA MET A 1 -22.12 7.41 -5.44
C MET A 1 -21.51 6.29 -4.63
N LEU A 2 -20.33 5.79 -5.02
CA LEU A 2 -19.62 4.77 -4.25
C LEU A 2 -18.74 5.49 -3.22
N HIS A 3 -19.19 5.48 -1.96
CA HIS A 3 -18.39 5.91 -0.81
C HIS A 3 -17.46 4.75 -0.43
N PHE A 4 -16.26 4.73 -1.00
CA PHE A 4 -15.19 3.86 -0.52
C PHE A 4 -14.45 4.60 0.60
N ASP A 5 -14.80 4.32 1.86
CA ASP A 5 -14.00 4.73 3.02
C ASP A 5 -12.72 3.87 3.07
N LEU A 6 -11.81 4.13 2.12
CA LEU A 6 -10.47 3.54 2.05
C LEU A 6 -9.55 4.23 3.06
N ARG A 7 -9.82 4.01 4.34
CA ARG A 7 -8.90 4.42 5.41
C ARG A 7 -7.90 3.29 5.65
N LEU A 8 -6.73 3.38 5.02
CA LEU A 8 -5.56 2.63 5.50
C LEU A 8 -5.37 2.94 6.99
N PRO A 9 -4.98 1.95 7.82
CA PRO A 9 -4.54 2.24 9.18
C PRO A 9 -3.45 3.32 9.13
N THR A 10 -3.46 4.26 10.07
CA THR A 10 -2.62 5.47 10.15
C THR A 10 -1.11 5.21 9.96
N ARG A 11 -0.68 3.96 10.12
CA ARG A 11 0.68 3.46 9.93
C ARG A 11 1.16 3.47 8.47
N HIS A 12 0.27 3.53 7.48
CA HIS A 12 0.60 3.52 6.04
C HIS A 12 0.17 4.80 5.32
N ARG A 13 0.34 5.95 5.98
CA ARG A 13 -0.07 7.26 5.45
C ARG A 13 0.69 7.62 4.16
N GLU A 14 1.98 7.29 4.09
CA GLU A 14 2.80 7.61 2.91
C GLU A 14 2.44 6.71 1.71
N LEU A 15 2.11 5.44 1.93
CA LEU A 15 1.54 4.58 0.87
C LEU A 15 0.22 5.13 0.32
N ASN A 16 -0.65 5.66 1.18
CA ASN A 16 -1.90 6.28 0.72
C ASN A 16 -1.63 7.54 -0.12
N ARG A 17 -0.65 8.37 0.31
CA ARG A 17 -0.21 9.55 -0.46
C ARG A 17 0.37 9.17 -1.81
N LEU A 18 1.18 8.11 -1.86
CA LEU A 18 1.74 7.57 -3.10
C LEU A 18 0.63 7.18 -4.09
N ILE A 19 -0.40 6.45 -3.63
CA ILE A 19 -1.55 6.09 -4.47
C ILE A 19 -2.30 7.34 -4.93
N CYS A 20 -2.63 8.27 -4.03
CA CYS A 20 -3.36 9.49 -4.38
C CYS A 20 -2.61 10.31 -5.44
N ARG A 21 -1.28 10.40 -5.32
CA ARG A 21 -0.40 11.03 -6.31
C ARG A 21 -0.46 10.30 -7.65
N ALA A 22 -0.35 8.97 -7.64
CA ALA A 22 -0.42 8.17 -8.85
C ALA A 22 -1.77 8.27 -9.55
N MET A 23 -2.89 8.26 -8.82
CA MET A 23 -4.23 8.47 -9.38
C MET A 23 -4.40 9.85 -10.04
N SER A 24 -3.70 10.88 -9.53
CA SER A 24 -3.75 12.25 -10.06
C SER A 24 -2.69 12.53 -11.12
N ASN A 25 -1.72 11.64 -11.31
CA ASN A 25 -0.60 11.80 -12.25
C ASN A 25 -0.37 10.50 -13.05
N PRO A 26 -0.91 10.43 -14.28
CA PRO A 26 -0.81 9.23 -15.12
C PRO A 26 0.63 8.84 -15.49
N MET A 27 1.53 9.84 -15.63
CA MET A 27 2.94 9.57 -15.89
C MET A 27 3.61 8.91 -14.69
N PHE A 28 3.33 9.41 -13.49
CA PHE A 28 3.82 8.83 -12.25
C PHE A 28 3.23 7.43 -12.01
N ALA A 29 1.93 7.23 -12.23
CA ALA A 29 1.31 5.91 -12.13
C ALA A 29 1.97 4.90 -13.07
N ARG A 30 2.21 5.29 -14.32
CA ARG A 30 2.89 4.42 -15.29
C ARG A 30 4.31 4.10 -14.85
N ALA A 31 5.07 5.11 -14.39
CA ALA A 31 6.41 4.92 -13.86
C ALA A 31 6.41 4.01 -12.62
N LEU A 32 5.43 4.12 -11.73
CA LEU A 32 5.29 3.30 -10.53
C LEU A 32 5.07 1.82 -10.88
N ILE A 33 4.32 1.54 -11.95
CA ILE A 33 4.04 0.18 -12.43
C ILE A 33 5.23 -0.41 -13.19
N THR A 34 5.85 0.36 -14.10
CA THR A 34 6.89 -0.16 -15.01
C THR A 34 8.29 -0.11 -14.41
N THR A 35 8.58 0.93 -13.62
CA THR A 35 9.91 1.27 -13.09
C THR A 35 9.77 1.82 -11.66
N PRO A 36 9.31 1.00 -10.70
CA PRO A 36 9.01 1.45 -9.34
C PRO A 36 10.22 2.11 -8.67
N ASP A 37 11.43 1.61 -8.86
CA ASP A 37 12.65 2.19 -8.28
C ASP A 37 12.89 3.64 -8.71
N THR A 38 12.71 3.92 -10.00
CA THR A 38 12.87 5.26 -10.55
C THR A 38 11.75 6.18 -10.08
N ALA A 39 10.51 5.67 -10.03
CA ALA A 39 9.37 6.44 -9.55
C ALA A 39 9.53 6.82 -8.07
N LEU A 40 9.96 5.87 -7.23
CA LEU A 40 10.20 6.09 -5.81
C LEU A 40 11.39 7.01 -5.53
N ALA A 41 12.42 7.01 -6.39
CA ALA A 41 13.53 7.97 -6.27
C ALA A 41 13.10 9.42 -6.54
N THR A 42 12.03 9.62 -7.31
CA THR A 42 11.41 10.94 -7.55
C THR A 42 10.28 11.27 -6.58
N ASP A 43 10.00 10.35 -5.65
CA ASP A 43 8.97 10.55 -4.65
C ASP A 43 9.55 11.29 -3.45
N GLU A 44 8.92 12.41 -3.09
CA GLU A 44 9.33 13.22 -1.95
C GLU A 44 8.91 12.59 -0.62
N HIS A 45 8.04 11.56 -0.66
CA HIS A 45 7.60 10.85 0.52
C HIS A 45 8.61 9.74 0.87
N GLN A 46 9.12 9.80 2.10
CA GLN A 46 10.04 8.78 2.60
C GLN A 46 9.24 7.54 3.02
N LEU A 47 9.00 6.65 2.05
CA LEU A 47 8.56 5.29 2.34
C LEU A 47 9.63 4.58 3.18
N SER A 48 9.17 3.83 4.18
CA SER A 48 10.06 2.93 4.92
C SER A 48 10.56 1.79 4.03
N ALA A 49 11.66 1.14 4.43
CA ALA A 49 12.23 0.01 3.69
C ALA A 49 11.21 -1.13 3.45
N ASP A 50 10.34 -1.39 4.43
CA ASP A 50 9.26 -2.37 4.33
C ASP A 50 8.22 -1.95 3.28
N GLU A 51 7.84 -0.67 3.25
CA GLU A 51 6.86 -0.15 2.29
C GLU A 51 7.42 -0.15 0.86
N VAL A 52 8.70 0.18 0.70
CA VAL A 52 9.39 0.08 -0.60
C VAL A 52 9.42 -1.37 -1.08
N ALA A 53 9.74 -2.32 -0.19
CA ALA A 53 9.70 -3.75 -0.53
C ALA A 53 8.30 -4.20 -0.94
N LEU A 54 7.26 -3.70 -0.25
CA LEU A 54 5.88 -4.01 -0.55
C LEU A 54 5.45 -3.47 -1.92
N VAL A 55 5.77 -2.22 -2.24
CA VAL A 55 5.57 -1.60 -3.56
C VAL A 55 6.28 -2.39 -4.66
N ARG A 56 7.55 -2.76 -4.46
CA ARG A 56 8.33 -3.57 -5.41
C ARG A 56 7.75 -4.96 -5.65
N SER A 57 7.02 -5.51 -4.67
CA SER A 57 6.40 -6.84 -4.73
C SER A 57 5.12 -6.90 -5.55
N ILE A 58 4.56 -5.75 -5.93
CA ILE A 58 3.29 -5.66 -6.66
C ILE A 58 3.55 -5.75 -8.16
N ARG A 59 2.70 -6.50 -8.85
CA ARG A 59 2.68 -6.61 -10.32
C ARG A 59 1.27 -6.31 -10.75
N ALA A 60 1.08 -5.10 -11.29
CA ALA A 60 -0.23 -4.61 -11.65
C ALA A 60 -0.30 -4.22 -13.12
N ALA A 61 -1.48 -4.36 -13.73
CA ALA A 61 -1.72 -3.92 -15.10
C ALA A 61 -1.99 -2.40 -15.18
N ASP A 62 -2.65 -1.86 -14.16
CA ASP A 62 -2.99 -0.44 -14.03
C ASP A 62 -2.92 0.03 -12.57
N ILE A 63 -3.20 1.32 -12.33
CA ILE A 63 -3.11 1.91 -11.00
C ILE A 63 -4.22 1.45 -10.05
N HIS A 64 -5.36 1.00 -10.58
CA HIS A 64 -6.46 0.49 -9.77
C HIS A 64 -6.13 -0.91 -9.25
N ASP A 65 -5.63 -1.79 -10.11
CA ASP A 65 -5.11 -3.12 -9.74
C ASP A 65 -3.92 -2.99 -8.77
N PHE A 66 -3.03 -2.02 -9.01
CA PHE A 66 -1.93 -1.74 -8.08
C PHE A 66 -2.44 -1.36 -6.70
N ALA A 67 -3.41 -0.44 -6.63
CA ALA A 67 -3.99 0.00 -5.38
C ALA A 67 -4.67 -1.17 -4.65
N GLU A 68 -5.48 -1.97 -5.34
CA GLU A 68 -6.15 -3.14 -4.77
C GLU A 68 -5.15 -4.15 -4.15
N GLN A 69 -4.10 -4.51 -4.89
CA GLN A 69 -3.06 -5.41 -4.39
C GLN A 69 -2.30 -4.83 -3.19
N LEU A 70 -2.02 -3.51 -3.21
CA LEU A 70 -1.40 -2.82 -2.08
C LEU A 70 -2.28 -2.91 -0.83
N TYR A 71 -3.57 -2.58 -0.96
CA TYR A 71 -4.52 -2.64 0.16
C TYR A 71 -4.67 -4.07 0.69
N SER A 72 -4.76 -5.07 -0.18
CA SER A 72 -4.87 -6.48 0.21
C SER A 72 -3.64 -6.95 1.00
N LYS A 73 -2.42 -6.63 0.54
CA LYS A 73 -1.17 -6.98 1.23
C LYS A 73 -1.05 -6.27 2.58
N VAL A 74 -1.39 -4.99 2.66
CA VAL A 74 -1.37 -4.22 3.91
C VAL A 74 -2.41 -4.77 4.91
N ALA A 75 -3.61 -5.11 4.44
CA ALA A 75 -4.65 -5.73 5.26
C ALA A 75 -4.21 -7.10 5.78
N ALA A 76 -3.52 -7.90 4.95
CA ALA A 76 -2.94 -9.17 5.36
C ALA A 76 -1.85 -8.99 6.43
N ASP A 77 -0.94 -8.03 6.30
CA ASP A 77 0.07 -7.73 7.34
C ASP A 77 -0.58 -7.33 8.67
N ALA A 78 -1.62 -6.50 8.62
CA ALA A 78 -2.39 -6.10 9.80
C ALA A 78 -3.07 -7.30 10.48
N ALA A 79 -3.66 -8.22 9.70
CA ALA A 79 -4.30 -9.41 10.23
C ALA A 79 -3.31 -10.40 10.87
N HIS A 80 -2.11 -10.55 10.29
CA HIS A 80 -1.07 -11.45 10.81
C HIS A 80 -0.38 -10.93 12.06
N ARG A 81 -0.48 -9.63 12.36
CA ARG A 81 0.09 -9.01 13.56
C ARG A 81 -0.87 -8.90 14.73
N THR A 82 -2.11 -9.40 14.61
CA THR A 82 -2.97 -9.58 15.78
C THR A 82 -2.34 -10.66 16.67
N PRO A 83 -1.81 -10.35 17.87
CA PRO A 83 -1.46 -11.42 18.80
C PRO A 83 -2.75 -12.16 19.11
N GLN A 84 -2.75 -13.47 18.91
CA GLN A 84 -3.71 -14.37 19.54
C GLN A 84 -3.74 -14.05 21.04
N ARG A 85 -4.71 -13.25 21.46
CA ARG A 85 -4.98 -12.94 22.86
C ARG A 85 -6.41 -13.36 23.17
N GLN A 86 -6.66 -14.65 23.03
CA GLN A 86 -7.85 -15.35 23.50
C GLN A 86 -7.47 -16.83 23.51
N TYR A 87 -7.90 -17.57 24.54
CA TYR A 87 -7.56 -18.97 24.88
C TYR A 87 -6.48 -19.22 25.94
N LEU A 88 -6.34 -18.35 26.95
CA LEU A 88 -5.84 -18.78 28.27
C LEU A 88 -6.67 -18.14 29.42
N GLU A 89 -7.99 -18.20 29.31
CA GLU A 89 -8.87 -18.06 30.48
C GLU A 89 -9.84 -19.25 30.47
N GLY A 90 -9.48 -20.30 31.21
CA GLY A 90 -10.32 -21.47 31.41
C GLY A 90 -9.57 -22.78 31.31
N LEU A 91 -8.72 -23.08 32.30
CA LEU A 91 -8.49 -24.42 32.86
C LEU A 91 -7.94 -24.27 34.27
#